data_AF-A0A7J5Y4E2-F1
#
_entry.id   AF-A0A7J5Y4E2-F1
#
_cell.length_a   1.000
_cell.length_b   1.000
_cell.length_c   1.000
_cell.angle_alpha   90.00
_cell.angle_beta   90.00
_cell.angle_gamma   90.00
#
_symmetry.space_group_name_H-M   'P 1'
#
loop_
_entity.id
_entity.type
_entity.pdbx_description
1 polymer ?
#
loop_
_entity_poly.entity_id
_entity_poly.type
_entity_poly.pdbx_seq_one_letter_code
_entity_poly.pdbx_strand_id
1 'polypeptide(L)'
;MVIEEEGAPIGLTLDDTKPDGSVPAIMGFILARKCRKLSGLTKEERLKKICEIYSRVLGSEEALHPVHYEEKNWCEEEYSGGCYTAYFPPGILTQYGKPVVTRQQVLREPVGRLYFAGTETATEWSGYMEGAVQAGERAAREEVPAIPFVTTFWERNLPSVGGLLKMMGVSAFLSVATVSGLAGDSGHRKEGGNSHHFQETAD
;
A
#
# COMPACT_ATOMS: atom_id res chain seq x y z
N MET A 1 6.57 -0.90 -15.08
CA MET A 1 7.75 -1.19 -14.24
C MET A 1 7.83 -0.16 -13.11
N VAL A 2 8.25 -0.59 -11.91
CA VAL A 2 8.44 0.29 -10.74
C VAL A 2 9.94 0.58 -10.58
N ILE A 3 10.29 1.84 -10.32
CA ILE A 3 11.68 2.31 -10.13
C ILE A 3 11.78 2.90 -8.72
N GLU A 4 12.35 2.14 -7.78
CA GLU A 4 12.46 2.52 -6.36
C GLU A 4 13.77 3.27 -6.03
N GLU A 5 14.28 4.07 -6.96
CA GLU A 5 15.48 4.88 -6.75
C GLU A 5 15.08 6.32 -6.36
N GLU A 6 15.61 6.81 -5.24
CA GLU A 6 15.26 8.14 -4.72
C GLU A 6 15.65 9.26 -5.70
N GLY A 7 16.79 9.12 -6.38
CA GLY A 7 17.28 10.05 -7.39
C GLY A 7 16.63 9.94 -8.77
N ALA A 8 15.89 8.85 -9.06
CA ALA A 8 15.27 8.67 -10.36
C ALA A 8 14.09 9.65 -10.57
N PRO A 9 13.95 10.26 -11.76
CA PRO A 9 12.85 11.21 -12.02
C PRO A 9 11.48 10.52 -11.99
N ILE A 10 11.40 9.27 -12.45
CA ILE A 10 10.18 8.47 -12.57
C ILE A 10 10.17 7.37 -11.52
N GLY A 11 9.03 7.14 -10.89
CA GLY A 11 8.83 6.03 -9.93
C GLY A 11 7.98 4.87 -10.47
N LEU A 12 7.07 5.16 -11.40
CA LEU A 12 6.18 4.17 -12.00
C LEU A 12 6.06 4.43 -13.50
N THR A 13 6.09 3.34 -14.28
CA THR A 13 5.91 3.35 -15.73
C THR A 13 4.97 2.25 -16.19
N LEU A 14 4.33 2.47 -17.34
CA LEU A 14 3.61 1.46 -18.10
C LEU A 14 3.95 1.62 -19.58
N ASP A 15 3.82 0.52 -20.33
CA ASP A 15 3.79 0.58 -21.78
C ASP A 15 2.54 1.37 -22.22
N ASP A 16 2.73 2.32 -23.14
CA ASP A 16 1.67 3.11 -23.78
C ASP A 16 1.66 2.93 -25.30
N THR A 17 2.22 1.80 -25.76
CA THR A 17 2.19 1.37 -27.15
C THR A 17 0.74 1.17 -27.57
N LYS A 18 0.41 1.56 -28.80
CA LYS A 18 -0.96 1.43 -29.28
C LYS A 18 -1.35 -0.04 -29.44
N PRO A 19 -2.65 -0.39 -29.34
CA PRO A 19 -3.09 -1.79 -29.37
C PRO A 19 -2.72 -2.56 -30.65
N ASP A 20 -2.48 -1.85 -31.75
CA ASP A 20 -2.01 -2.42 -33.02
C ASP A 20 -0.49 -2.61 -33.08
N GLY A 21 0.23 -2.31 -32.00
CA GLY A 21 1.68 -2.36 -31.90
C GLY A 21 2.40 -1.15 -32.50
N SER A 22 1.65 -0.17 -33.04
CA SER A 22 2.22 1.06 -33.57
C SER A 22 2.59 2.03 -32.44
N VAL A 23 3.50 2.96 -32.74
CA VAL A 23 3.94 4.03 -31.83
C VAL A 23 4.37 3.49 -30.45
N PRO A 24 5.52 2.78 -30.36
CA PRO A 24 6.05 2.31 -29.09
C PRO A 24 6.28 3.49 -28.13
N ALA A 25 5.74 3.41 -26.93
CA ALA A 25 5.83 4.49 -25.95
C ALA A 25 5.90 3.95 -24.52
N ILE A 26 6.57 4.71 -23.65
CA ILE A 26 6.61 4.46 -22.21
C ILE A 26 5.98 5.67 -21.52
N MET A 27 4.86 5.45 -20.85
CA MET A 27 4.28 6.44 -19.96
C MET A 27 4.96 6.35 -18.60
N GLY A 28 5.30 7.49 -18.01
CA GLY A 28 5.92 7.57 -16.70
C GLY A 28 5.39 8.72 -15.86
N PHE A 29 5.32 8.51 -14.54
CA PHE A 29 4.88 9.53 -13.59
C PHE A 29 6.05 10.13 -12.79
N ILE A 30 6.16 11.46 -12.83
CA ILE A 30 6.96 12.23 -11.86
C ILE A 30 6.05 12.61 -10.68
N LEU A 31 6.22 11.96 -9.53
CA LEU A 31 5.26 12.05 -8.43
C LEU A 31 5.73 12.94 -7.26
N ALA A 32 4.75 13.56 -6.60
CA ALA A 32 4.90 14.25 -5.33
C ALA A 32 6.06 15.27 -5.30
N ARG A 33 7.01 15.11 -4.37
CA ARG A 33 8.13 16.06 -4.20
C ARG A 33 9.03 16.14 -5.43
N LYS A 34 9.14 15.05 -6.21
CA LYS A 34 9.96 15.00 -7.43
C LYS A 34 9.40 15.93 -8.49
N CYS A 35 8.06 16.02 -8.62
CA CYS A 35 7.40 16.93 -9.55
C CYS A 35 7.85 18.37 -9.28
N ARG A 36 7.66 18.87 -8.06
CA ARG A 36 8.09 20.23 -7.68
C ARG A 36 9.58 20.50 -7.92
N LYS A 37 10.45 19.51 -7.66
CA LYS A 37 11.90 19.65 -7.88
C LYS A 37 12.26 19.73 -9.37
N LEU A 38 11.58 18.96 -10.21
CA LEU A 38 11.89 18.83 -11.64
C LEU A 38 11.10 19.79 -12.52
N SER A 39 10.02 20.42 -12.01
CA SER A 39 9.27 21.46 -12.72
C SER A 39 10.13 22.68 -13.07
N GLY A 40 11.19 22.96 -12.30
CA GLY A 40 12.12 24.06 -12.59
C GLY A 40 13.10 23.80 -13.73
N LEU A 41 13.18 22.56 -14.23
CA LEU A 41 14.00 22.21 -15.39
C LEU A 41 13.28 22.54 -16.70
N THR A 42 14.02 22.53 -17.80
CA THR A 42 13.44 22.55 -19.15
C THR A 42 12.84 21.18 -19.52
N LYS A 43 11.97 21.16 -20.53
CA LYS A 43 11.37 19.91 -21.07
C LYS A 43 12.46 18.96 -21.56
N GLU A 44 13.50 19.50 -22.18
CA GLU A 44 14.63 18.76 -22.75
C GLU A 44 15.52 18.14 -21.66
N GLU A 45 15.78 18.87 -20.58
CA GLU A 45 16.52 18.34 -19.42
C GLU A 45 15.76 17.24 -18.70
N ARG A 46 14.43 17.36 -18.58
CA ARG A 46 13.58 16.29 -18.05
C ARG A 46 13.63 15.06 -18.95
N LEU A 47 13.43 15.23 -20.26
CA LEU A 47 13.52 14.14 -21.24
C LEU A 47 14.86 13.41 -21.12
N LYS A 48 15.97 14.14 -21.13
CA LYS A 48 17.31 13.55 -21.02
C LYS A 48 17.44 12.68 -19.78
N LYS A 49 17.04 13.19 -18.61
CA LYS A 49 17.08 12.43 -17.34
C LYS A 49 16.18 11.19 -17.37
N ILE A 50 15.03 11.27 -18.03
CA ILE A 50 14.09 10.15 -18.18
C ILE A 50 14.68 9.07 -19.10
N CYS A 51 15.27 9.44 -20.23
CA CYS A 51 15.95 8.51 -21.12
C CYS A 51 17.14 7.83 -20.44
N GLU A 52 17.95 8.56 -19.68
CA GLU A 52 19.09 8.02 -18.92
C GLU A 52 18.64 6.95 -17.91
N ILE A 53 17.55 7.20 -17.16
CA ILE A 53 17.04 6.19 -16.22
C ILE A 53 16.44 4.99 -16.96
N TYR A 54 15.71 5.19 -18.05
CA TYR A 54 15.14 4.08 -18.81
C TYR A 54 16.22 3.21 -19.44
N SER A 55 17.26 3.81 -20.01
CA SER A 55 18.38 3.06 -20.56
C SER A 55 19.06 2.18 -19.52
N ARG A 56 19.30 2.73 -18.32
CA ARG A 56 19.89 1.98 -17.22
C ARG A 56 19.00 0.86 -16.70
N VAL A 57 17.72 1.12 -16.48
CA VAL A 57 16.81 0.15 -15.86
C VAL A 57 16.40 -0.95 -16.85
N LEU A 58 16.22 -0.61 -18.14
CA LEU A 58 15.94 -1.59 -19.19
C LEU A 58 17.19 -2.29 -19.71
N GLY A 59 18.38 -1.75 -19.43
CA GLY A 59 19.65 -2.27 -19.95
C GLY A 59 19.79 -2.12 -21.47
N SER A 60 19.22 -1.06 -22.05
CA SER A 60 19.26 -0.81 -23.50
C SER A 60 19.60 0.65 -23.81
N GLU A 61 20.55 0.88 -24.71
CA GLU A 61 20.90 2.22 -25.20
C GLU A 61 19.82 2.80 -26.11
N GLU A 62 18.90 1.99 -26.66
CA GLU A 62 17.81 2.46 -27.52
C GLU A 62 16.92 3.47 -26.80
N ALA A 63 16.79 3.36 -25.48
CA ALA A 63 16.03 4.30 -24.65
C ALA A 63 16.65 5.72 -24.62
N LEU A 64 17.90 5.90 -25.05
CA LEU A 64 18.57 7.20 -25.20
C LEU A 64 18.17 7.94 -26.48
N HIS A 65 17.43 7.29 -27.38
CA HIS A 65 17.11 7.81 -28.70
C HIS A 65 15.59 7.96 -28.91
N PRO A 66 14.90 8.80 -28.12
CA PRO A 66 13.47 9.02 -28.29
C PRO A 66 13.21 9.74 -29.62
N VAL A 67 12.20 9.27 -30.36
CA VAL A 67 11.75 9.95 -31.59
C VAL A 67 10.75 11.07 -31.30
N HIS A 68 10.13 11.06 -30.11
CA HIS A 68 9.14 12.04 -29.68
C HIS A 68 9.03 12.07 -28.15
N TYR A 69 8.54 13.19 -27.60
CA TYR A 69 8.34 13.34 -26.16
C TYR A 69 7.20 14.32 -25.83
N GLU A 70 6.27 13.86 -25.00
CA GLU A 70 5.21 14.69 -24.43
C GLU A 70 5.14 14.58 -22.92
N GLU A 71 4.76 15.69 -22.29
CA GLU A 71 4.58 15.79 -20.85
C GLU A 71 3.46 16.77 -20.51
N LYS A 72 2.82 16.58 -19.36
CA LYS A 72 1.83 17.49 -18.80
C LYS A 72 2.06 17.68 -17.31
N ASN A 73 2.35 18.91 -16.90
CA ASN A 73 2.42 19.27 -15.49
C ASN A 73 1.03 19.70 -14.97
N TRP A 74 0.30 18.77 -14.36
CA TRP A 74 -1.02 19.06 -13.80
C TRP A 74 -1.01 20.02 -12.60
N CYS A 75 0.15 20.26 -11.97
CA CYS A 75 0.26 21.24 -10.89
C CYS A 75 0.17 22.69 -11.38
N GLU A 76 0.33 22.95 -12.68
CA GLU A 76 0.23 24.27 -13.30
C GLU A 76 -1.19 24.57 -13.82
N GLU A 77 -2.09 23.58 -13.80
CA GLU A 77 -3.45 23.75 -14.29
C GLU A 77 -4.34 24.44 -13.24
N GLU A 78 -4.61 25.73 -13.44
CA GLU A 78 -5.43 26.56 -12.55
C GLU A 78 -6.81 25.94 -12.25
N TYR A 79 -7.43 25.32 -13.25
CA TYR A 79 -8.77 24.71 -13.13
C TYR A 79 -8.77 23.27 -12.58
N SER A 80 -7.60 22.73 -12.19
CA SER A 80 -7.48 21.42 -11.55
C SER A 80 -6.79 21.50 -10.19
N GLY A 81 -5.74 22.31 -10.07
CA GLY A 81 -4.92 22.44 -8.86
C GLY A 81 -3.93 21.29 -8.64
N GLY A 82 -3.92 20.26 -9.49
CA GLY A 82 -3.06 19.10 -9.40
C GLY A 82 -3.70 17.83 -9.97
N CYS A 83 -3.05 16.69 -9.73
CA CYS A 83 -3.57 15.36 -10.06
C CYS A 83 -3.01 14.31 -9.09
N TYR A 84 -3.65 13.14 -8.95
CA TYR A 84 -4.92 12.74 -9.59
C TYR A 84 -6.16 13.29 -8.90
N THR A 85 -6.05 13.53 -7.60
CA THR A 85 -7.19 13.83 -6.72
C THR A 85 -6.70 14.61 -5.50
N ALA A 86 -7.63 15.21 -4.76
CA ALA A 86 -7.35 15.78 -3.45
C ALA A 86 -6.88 14.70 -2.45
N TYR A 87 -6.00 15.08 -1.53
CA TYR A 87 -5.63 14.24 -0.38
C TYR A 87 -6.01 14.93 0.93
N PHE A 88 -6.22 14.13 1.97
CA PHE A 88 -6.54 14.63 3.30
C PHE A 88 -5.29 14.64 4.19
N PRO A 89 -4.79 15.82 4.61
CA PRO A 89 -3.79 15.89 5.67
C PRO A 89 -4.29 15.26 6.98
N PRO A 90 -3.38 14.89 7.90
CA PRO A 90 -3.75 14.35 9.21
C PRO A 90 -4.76 15.22 9.95
N GLY A 91 -5.81 14.59 10.50
CA GLY A 91 -6.86 15.26 11.28
C GLY A 91 -8.02 15.83 10.45
N ILE A 92 -7.84 16.14 9.16
CA ILE A 92 -8.88 16.77 8.34
C ILE A 92 -10.09 15.86 8.15
N LEU A 93 -9.88 14.60 7.78
CA LEU A 93 -10.99 13.66 7.57
C LEU A 93 -11.81 13.41 8.85
N THR A 94 -11.19 13.44 10.03
CA THR A 94 -11.93 13.24 11.29
C THR A 94 -12.65 14.48 11.78
N GLN A 95 -12.08 15.67 11.55
CA GLN A 95 -12.70 16.94 11.95
C GLN A 95 -13.79 17.39 10.98
N TYR A 96 -13.61 17.13 9.68
CA TYR A 96 -14.47 17.63 8.61
C TYR A 96 -15.05 16.53 7.72
N GLY A 97 -14.74 15.26 7.93
CA GLY A 97 -15.21 14.17 7.07
C GLY A 97 -16.26 13.24 7.69
N LYS A 98 -16.46 13.26 9.01
CA LYS A 98 -17.43 12.38 9.70
C LYS A 98 -18.66 13.13 10.23
N PRO A 99 -19.85 12.50 10.20
CA PRO A 99 -20.98 12.86 11.02
C PRO A 99 -20.76 12.29 12.44
N VAL A 100 -20.52 13.15 13.42
CA VAL A 100 -20.44 12.75 14.82
C VAL A 100 -21.81 13.00 15.46
N VAL A 101 -22.58 11.93 15.59
CA VAL A 101 -23.84 11.75 16.35
C VAL A 101 -25.11 12.47 15.86
N THR A 102 -25.04 13.60 15.14
CA THR A 102 -26.19 14.24 14.47
C THR A 102 -25.68 15.44 13.66
N ARG A 103 -25.06 15.22 12.50
CA ARG A 103 -24.96 16.18 11.38
C ARG A 103 -24.12 15.57 10.26
N GLN A 104 -24.71 15.57 9.08
CA GLN A 104 -24.26 15.17 7.76
C GLN A 104 -22.74 15.23 7.44
N GLN A 105 -22.35 14.35 6.52
CA GLN A 105 -21.04 14.34 5.86
C GLN A 105 -20.89 15.56 4.92
N VAL A 106 -20.18 16.61 5.36
CA VAL A 106 -20.10 17.91 4.65
C VAL A 106 -19.53 17.86 3.25
N LEU A 107 -18.70 16.87 2.90
CA LEU A 107 -18.07 16.77 1.57
C LEU A 107 -19.06 16.64 0.42
N ARG A 108 -20.27 16.12 0.69
CA ARG A 108 -21.30 15.89 -0.33
C ARG A 108 -22.70 16.23 0.17
N GLU A 109 -22.78 16.95 1.29
CA GLU A 109 -24.03 17.47 1.84
C GLU A 109 -24.54 18.60 0.95
N PRO A 110 -25.80 18.57 0.51
CA PRO A 110 -26.37 19.68 -0.25
C PRO A 110 -26.43 20.97 0.58
N VAL A 111 -26.10 22.09 -0.03
CA VAL A 111 -26.29 23.42 0.57
C VAL A 111 -27.45 24.12 -0.15
N GLY A 112 -28.64 24.05 0.45
CA GLY A 112 -29.87 24.53 -0.18
C GLY A 112 -30.22 23.71 -1.42
N ARG A 113 -30.16 24.33 -2.62
CA ARG A 113 -30.37 23.65 -3.91
C ARG A 113 -29.06 23.29 -4.63
N LEU A 114 -27.92 23.40 -3.95
CA LEU A 114 -26.62 23.05 -4.50
C LEU A 114 -26.27 21.61 -4.09
N TYR A 115 -25.96 20.77 -5.08
CA TYR A 115 -25.51 19.40 -4.91
C TYR A 115 -24.07 19.30 -5.41
N PHE A 116 -23.23 18.58 -4.67
CA PHE A 116 -21.80 18.46 -4.97
C PHE A 116 -21.52 17.11 -5.60
N ALA A 117 -21.03 17.07 -6.83
CA ALA A 117 -20.52 15.87 -7.51
C ALA A 117 -18.98 15.84 -7.43
N GLY A 118 -18.31 15.30 -8.46
CA GLY A 118 -16.85 15.20 -8.49
C GLY A 118 -16.35 13.94 -7.79
N THR A 119 -15.25 13.38 -8.29
CA THR A 119 -14.76 12.06 -7.87
C THR A 119 -14.40 12.01 -6.37
N GLU A 120 -14.04 13.15 -5.78
CA GLU A 120 -13.78 13.31 -4.34
C GLU A 120 -15.01 13.03 -3.46
N THR A 121 -16.21 13.09 -4.03
CA THR A 121 -17.48 12.81 -3.31
C THR A 121 -17.99 11.38 -3.49
N ALA A 122 -17.31 10.57 -4.30
CA ALA A 122 -17.64 9.17 -4.55
C ALA A 122 -17.49 8.30 -3.27
N THR A 123 -18.29 7.25 -3.13
CA THR A 123 -18.03 6.19 -2.12
C THR A 123 -17.16 5.07 -2.65
N GLU A 124 -17.09 4.93 -3.97
CA GLU A 124 -16.31 3.90 -4.65
C GLU A 124 -15.38 4.55 -5.66
N TRP A 125 -14.12 4.09 -5.69
CA TRP A 125 -13.11 4.59 -6.63
C TRP A 125 -12.95 6.11 -6.66
N SER A 126 -13.08 6.77 -5.50
CA SER A 126 -12.81 8.20 -5.37
C SER A 126 -11.39 8.53 -5.83
N GLY A 127 -11.26 9.58 -6.64
CA GLY A 127 -10.03 9.96 -7.32
C GLY A 127 -9.83 9.36 -8.72
N TYR A 128 -10.78 8.56 -9.20
CA TYR A 128 -10.77 7.97 -10.55
C TYR A 128 -11.94 8.48 -11.40
N MET A 129 -11.88 8.20 -12.70
CA MET A 129 -12.99 8.46 -13.62
C MET A 129 -14.28 7.73 -13.20
N GLU A 130 -14.17 6.50 -12.69
CA GLU A 130 -15.28 5.73 -12.13
C GLU A 130 -15.99 6.49 -11.00
N GLY A 131 -15.23 7.00 -10.04
CA GLY A 131 -15.77 7.82 -8.96
C GLY A 131 -16.40 9.12 -9.46
N ALA A 132 -15.89 9.71 -10.55
CA ALA A 132 -16.50 10.90 -11.15
C ALA A 132 -17.88 10.59 -11.73
N VAL A 133 -18.04 9.44 -12.40
CA VAL A 133 -19.33 8.96 -12.91
C VAL A 133 -20.28 8.68 -11.75
N GLN A 134 -19.85 7.86 -10.79
CA GLN A 134 -20.65 7.48 -9.62
C GLN A 134 -21.15 8.72 -8.85
N ALA A 135 -20.27 9.69 -8.59
CA ALA A 135 -20.62 10.92 -7.89
C ALA A 135 -21.55 11.82 -8.70
N GLY A 136 -21.37 11.88 -10.03
CA GLY A 136 -22.21 12.64 -10.94
C GLY A 136 -23.63 12.09 -11.00
N GLU A 137 -23.75 10.77 -11.18
CA GLU A 137 -25.04 10.09 -11.15
C GLU A 137 -25.72 10.22 -9.79
N ARG A 138 -24.99 10.03 -8.68
CA ARG A 138 -25.50 10.23 -7.31
C ARG A 138 -26.00 11.66 -7.08
N ALA A 139 -25.26 12.66 -7.54
CA ALA A 139 -25.71 14.05 -7.43
C ALA A 139 -26.97 14.31 -8.27
N ALA A 140 -27.22 13.49 -9.30
CA ALA A 140 -28.39 13.57 -10.16
C ALA A 140 -29.58 12.69 -9.68
N ARG A 141 -29.36 11.52 -9.04
CA ARG A 141 -30.35 10.47 -8.67
C ARG A 141 -29.78 9.44 -7.67
N GLU A 142 -30.64 8.62 -7.05
CA GLU A 142 -30.27 7.62 -6.01
C GLU A 142 -29.85 6.23 -6.56
N GLU A 143 -28.67 5.79 -6.08
CA GLU A 143 -28.12 4.43 -5.80
C GLU A 143 -27.73 3.39 -6.89
N VAL A 144 -26.54 2.79 -6.68
CA VAL A 144 -25.97 1.60 -7.36
C VAL A 144 -25.20 0.73 -6.32
N PRO A 145 -25.27 -0.62 -6.37
CA PRO A 145 -24.62 -1.50 -5.39
C PRO A 145 -23.23 -2.05 -5.78
N ALA A 146 -22.46 -2.48 -4.77
CA ALA A 146 -21.06 -2.95 -4.86
C ALA A 146 -20.90 -4.49 -4.96
N ILE A 147 -19.74 -4.94 -5.48
CA ILE A 147 -19.34 -6.37 -5.58
C ILE A 147 -18.12 -6.64 -4.67
N PRO A 148 -18.07 -7.77 -3.93
CA PRO A 148 -17.00 -8.05 -2.98
C PRO A 148 -15.69 -8.52 -3.64
N PHE A 149 -14.57 -8.20 -2.99
CA PHE A 149 -13.23 -8.71 -3.30
C PHE A 149 -13.02 -10.12 -2.69
N VAL A 150 -12.21 -10.95 -3.36
CA VAL A 150 -11.88 -12.31 -2.89
C VAL A 150 -10.41 -12.35 -2.45
N THR A 151 -10.16 -12.67 -1.18
CA THR A 151 -8.81 -12.92 -0.63
C THR A 151 -8.57 -14.40 -0.35
N THR A 152 -7.34 -14.86 -0.52
CA THR A 152 -6.91 -16.23 -0.21
C THR A 152 -6.85 -16.50 1.30
N PHE A 153 -6.60 -17.76 1.68
CA PHE A 153 -6.39 -18.13 3.08
C PHE A 153 -5.10 -17.53 3.65
N TRP A 154 -3.99 -17.53 2.88
CA TRP A 154 -2.69 -17.06 3.37
C TRP A 154 -2.62 -15.54 3.52
N GLU A 155 -3.25 -14.78 2.61
CA GLU A 155 -3.38 -13.33 2.76
C GLU A 155 -4.13 -12.93 4.04
N ARG A 156 -5.05 -13.78 4.52
CA ARG A 156 -5.79 -13.54 5.76
C ARG A 156 -5.06 -13.99 7.02
N ASN A 157 -4.18 -14.99 6.93
CA ASN A 157 -3.66 -15.70 8.10
C ASN A 157 -2.14 -15.61 8.29
N LEU A 158 -1.38 -15.07 7.32
CA LEU A 158 0.05 -14.82 7.52
C LEU A 158 0.26 -13.77 8.63
N PRO A 159 1.13 -14.03 9.62
CA PRO A 159 1.40 -13.09 10.68
C PRO A 159 2.17 -11.88 10.15
N SER A 160 1.98 -10.71 10.76
CA SER A 160 2.91 -9.59 10.58
C SER A 160 4.28 -9.94 11.15
N VAL A 161 5.33 -9.16 10.84
CA VAL A 161 6.68 -9.36 11.40
C VAL A 161 6.66 -9.40 12.94
N GLY A 162 5.94 -8.47 13.58
CA GLY A 162 5.78 -8.49 15.03
C GLY A 162 4.97 -9.69 15.54
N GLY A 163 3.97 -10.13 14.77
CA GLY A 163 3.23 -11.37 15.04
C GLY A 163 4.12 -12.61 14.96
N LEU A 164 5.00 -12.67 13.96
CA LEU A 164 5.96 -13.76 13.78
C LEU A 164 6.97 -13.82 14.93
N LEU A 165 7.52 -12.67 15.35
CA LEU A 165 8.44 -12.60 16.49
C LEU A 165 7.77 -13.08 17.79
N LYS A 166 6.49 -12.74 18.01
CA LYS A 166 5.72 -13.24 19.15
C LYS A 166 5.51 -14.76 19.05
N MET A 167 5.16 -15.28 17.88
CA MET A 167 5.01 -16.72 17.69
C MET A 167 6.32 -17.47 17.93
N MET A 168 7.44 -16.98 17.36
CA MET A 168 8.76 -17.56 17.59
C MET A 168 9.14 -17.53 19.08
N GLY A 169 8.87 -16.43 19.78
CA GLY A 169 9.10 -16.31 21.21
C GLY A 169 8.30 -17.32 22.04
N VAL A 170 7.01 -17.49 21.73
CA VAL A 170 6.15 -18.48 22.41
C VAL A 170 6.59 -19.91 22.08
N SER A 171 6.89 -20.22 20.82
CA SER A 171 7.37 -21.56 20.41
C SER A 171 8.71 -21.92 21.05
N ALA A 172 9.65 -20.98 21.14
CA ALA A 172 10.91 -21.19 21.81
C ALA A 172 10.71 -21.41 23.33
N PHE A 173 9.86 -20.62 23.98
CA PHE A 173 9.53 -20.79 25.40
C PHE A 173 8.90 -22.16 25.68
N LEU A 174 7.91 -22.58 24.89
CA LEU A 174 7.26 -23.89 25.04
C LEU A 174 8.23 -25.05 24.78
N SER A 175 9.18 -24.87 23.86
CA SER A 175 10.21 -25.87 23.58
C SER A 175 11.17 -26.03 24.77
N VAL A 176 11.61 -24.92 25.37
CA VAL A 176 12.43 -24.94 26.60
C VAL A 176 11.68 -25.59 27.76
N ALA A 177 10.41 -25.22 27.99
CA ALA A 177 9.58 -25.80 29.04
C ALA A 177 9.41 -27.32 28.87
N THR A 178 9.25 -27.81 27.64
CA THR A 178 9.12 -29.25 27.33
C THR A 178 10.41 -30.01 27.67
N VAL A 179 11.58 -29.47 27.29
CA VAL A 179 12.88 -30.08 27.59
C VAL A 179 13.13 -30.13 29.11
N SER A 180 12.83 -29.05 29.83
CA SER A 180 12.97 -29.02 31.30
C SER A 180 12.05 -30.01 32.00
N GLY A 181 10.81 -30.19 31.52
CA GLY A 181 9.88 -31.20 32.05
C GLY A 181 10.39 -32.63 31.87
N LEU A 182 10.91 -32.98 30.70
CA LEU A 182 11.49 -34.30 30.42
C LEU A 182 12.77 -34.58 31.23
N ALA A 183 13.61 -33.57 31.44
CA ALA A 183 14.79 -33.68 32.29
C ALA A 183 14.45 -33.86 33.78
N GLY A 184 13.37 -33.21 34.26
CA GLY A 184 12.87 -33.40 35.63
C GLY A 184 12.33 -34.81 35.87
N ASP A 185 11.61 -35.38 34.90
CA ASP A 185 11.01 -36.72 35.02
C ASP A 185 12.05 -37.85 34.94
N SER A 186 13.16 -37.63 34.24
CA SER A 186 14.30 -38.57 34.19
C SER A 186 15.19 -38.54 35.44
N GLY A 187 15.10 -37.50 36.27
CA GLY A 187 15.76 -37.42 37.58
C GLY A 187 15.07 -38.24 38.67
N HIS A 188 13.73 -38.35 38.65
CA HIS A 188 12.98 -39.12 39.65
C HIS A 188 13.08 -40.64 39.49
N ARG A 189 13.53 -41.15 38.34
CA ARG A 189 13.63 -42.60 38.10
C ARG A 189 14.93 -43.23 38.62
N LYS A 190 15.89 -42.45 39.14
CA LYS A 190 17.20 -42.94 39.60
C LYS A 190 17.40 -43.04 41.13
N GLU A 191 16.43 -42.64 41.95
CA GLU A 191 16.56 -42.67 43.42
C GLU A 191 15.66 -43.72 44.12
N GLY A 192 15.46 -44.87 43.48
CA GLY A 192 14.96 -46.09 44.14
C GLY A 192 16.10 -46.94 44.67
N GLY A 193 16.94 -46.37 45.54
CA GLY A 193 18.10 -47.04 46.13
C GLY A 193 17.69 -48.12 47.14
N ASN A 194 18.19 -49.33 46.90
CA ASN A 194 18.25 -50.44 47.84
C ASN A 194 19.33 -50.14 48.91
N SER A 195 18.97 -50.10 50.20
CA SER A 195 19.73 -50.66 51.34
C SER A 195 19.39 -49.98 52.68
N HIS A 196 19.04 -50.78 53.69
CA HIS A 196 19.70 -50.83 55.02
C HIS A 196 18.99 -51.91 55.89
N HIS A 197 19.68 -53.03 56.14
CA HIS A 197 20.27 -53.44 57.45
C HIS A 197 19.24 -53.62 58.59
N PHE A 198 18.81 -54.86 58.88
CA PHE A 198 19.39 -55.87 59.81
C PHE A 198 19.07 -55.60 61.28
N GLN A 199 18.20 -56.43 61.86
CA GLN A 199 18.12 -56.63 63.31
C GLN A 199 17.79 -58.10 63.57
N GLU A 200 18.71 -58.74 64.28
CA GLU A 200 18.76 -60.13 64.73
C GLU A 200 18.24 -60.18 66.17
N THR A 201 17.36 -61.12 66.52
CA THR A 201 17.37 -61.86 67.80
C THR A 201 16.38 -63.03 67.79
N ALA A 202 16.84 -64.10 68.42
CA ALA A 202 16.25 -65.41 68.71
C ALA A 202 14.78 -65.45 69.19
N ASP A 203 14.05 -66.47 68.75
CA ASP A 203 13.71 -67.68 69.52
C ASP A 203 13.54 -68.88 68.57
#